data_AF-A0A8T4XRE2-F1
#
_entry.id   AF-A0A8T4XRE2-F1
#
_cell.length_a   1.000
_cell.length_b   1.000
_cell.length_c   1.000
_cell.angle_alpha   90.00
_cell.angle_beta   90.00
_cell.angle_gamma   90.00
#
_symmetry.space_group_name_H-M   'P 1'
#
loop_
_entity.id
_entity.type
_entity.pdbx_description
1 polymer ?
#
loop_
_entity_poly.entity_id
_entity_poly.type
_entity_poly.pdbx_seq_one_letter_code
_entity_poly.pdbx_strand_id
1 'polypeptide(L)' 'LVDGAQSVPHMPIDVQRLECDFLAFSGHNMLAPTGIGCLYIRDGVP' A
#
# COMPACT_ATOMS: atom_id res chain seq x y z
N LEU A 1 4.74 -2.37 9.57
CA LEU A 1 3.49 -2.17 8.78
C LEU A 1 3.28 -0.67 8.57
N VAL A 2 3.13 -0.25 7.32
CA VAL A 2 2.83 1.12 6.91
C VAL A 2 1.38 1.21 6.44
N ASP A 3 0.67 2.26 6.86
CA ASP A 3 -0.65 2.60 6.33
C ASP A 3 -0.50 3.57 5.14
N GLY A 4 -0.93 3.11 3.97
CA GLY A 4 -0.87 3.83 2.71
C GLY A 4 -2.20 4.45 2.28
N ALA A 5 -3.25 4.43 3.10
CA ALA A 5 -4.61 4.81 2.69
C ALA A 5 -4.71 6.22 2.10
N GLN A 6 -3.88 7.15 2.56
CA GLN A 6 -3.81 8.53 2.07
C GLN A 6 -2.56 8.83 1.25
N SER A 7 -1.49 8.06 1.34
CA SER A 7 -0.26 8.34 0.59
C SER A 7 -0.30 7.73 -0.81
N VAL A 8 -0.66 6.44 -0.95
CA VAL A 8 -0.68 5.71 -2.23
C VAL A 8 -1.54 6.39 -3.31
N PRO A 9 -2.72 7.00 -2.99
CA PRO A 9 -3.51 7.69 -4.01
C PRO A 9 -2.97 9.06 -4.43
N HIS A 10 -2.16 9.72 -3.60
CA HIS A 10 -1.82 11.14 -3.74
C HIS A 10 -0.35 11.40 -4.06
N MET A 11 0.54 10.42 -3.87
CA MET A 11 1.95 10.54 -4.17
C MET A 11 2.56 9.19 -4.61
N PRO A 12 3.62 9.20 -5.44
CA PRO A 12 4.35 7.99 -5.78
C PRO A 12 4.93 7.34 -4.52
N ILE A 13 4.80 6.01 -4.43
CA ILE A 13 5.36 5.20 -3.36
C ILE A 13 6.40 4.24 -3.95
N ASP A 14 7.61 4.29 -3.41
CA ASP A 14 8.68 3.33 -3.70
C ASP A 14 8.90 2.46 -2.47
N VAL A 15 8.39 1.22 -2.51
CA VAL A 15 8.47 0.27 -1.40
C VAL A 15 9.89 -0.25 -1.15
N GLN A 16 10.78 -0.19 -2.15
CA GLN A 16 12.18 -0.56 -2.00
C GLN A 16 12.91 0.51 -1.22
N ARG A 17 12.69 1.78 -1.59
CA ARG A 17 13.27 2.93 -0.87
C ARG A 17 12.67 3.12 0.53
N LEU A 18 11.38 2.82 0.71
CA LEU A 18 10.71 2.94 2.00
C LEU A 18 11.18 1.89 3.00
N GLU A 19 11.74 0.78 2.52
CA GLU A 19 12.18 -0.35 3.35
C GLU A 19 11.11 -0.74 4.38
N CYS A 20 9.84 -0.81 3.95
CA CYS A 20 8.75 -1.38 4.75
C CYS A 20 8.55 -2.88 4.48
N ASP A 21 8.22 -3.65 5.51
CA ASP A 21 7.92 -5.09 5.37
C ASP A 21 6.48 -5.31 4.89
N PHE A 22 5.57 -4.42 5.29
CA PHE A 22 4.16 -4.46 4.95
C PHE A 22 3.65 -3.06 4.64
N LEU A 23 2.83 -2.92 3.59
CA LEU A 23 2.10 -1.70 3.25
C LEU A 23 0.64 -2.07 2.90
N ALA A 24 -0.31 -1.48 3.61
CA ALA A 24 -1.74 -1.71 3.36
C ALA A 24 -2.42 -0.42 2.89
N PHE A 25 -3.35 -0.52 1.92
CA PHE A 25 -4.15 0.63 1.49
C PHE A 25 -5.49 0.21 0.87
N SER A 26 -6.44 1.15 0.91
CA SER A 26 -7.77 1.01 0.30
C SER A 26 -7.75 1.40 -1.17
N GLY A 27 -8.26 0.50 -2.03
CA GLY A 27 -8.34 0.74 -3.48
C GLY A 27 -9.43 1.75 -3.87
N HIS A 28 -10.46 1.94 -3.04
CA HIS A 28 -11.52 2.89 -3.34
C HIS A 28 -11.07 4.36 -3.34
N ASN A 29 -9.94 4.66 -2.70
CA ASN A 29 -9.29 5.98 -2.82
C ASN A 29 -8.54 6.13 -4.17
N MET A 30 -8.39 5.03 -4.92
CA MET A 30 -7.71 4.94 -6.22
C MET A 30 -8.66 4.46 -7.33
N LEU A 31 -9.95 4.84 -7.25
CA LEU A 31 -10.99 4.52 -8.25
C LEU A 31 -11.41 3.04 -8.34
N ALA A 32 -10.97 2.17 -7.43
CA ALA A 32 -11.51 0.80 -7.34
C ALA A 32 -12.89 0.79 -6.64
N PRO A 33 -13.70 -0.29 -6.77
CA PRO A 33 -14.94 -0.43 -6.01
C PRO A 33 -14.72 -0.44 -4.49
N THR A 34 -15.73 -0.03 -3.73
CA THR A 34 -15.75 -0.13 -2.26
C THR A 34 -15.52 -1.59 -1.83
N GLY A 35 -14.74 -1.78 -0.77
CA GLY A 35 -14.38 -3.11 -0.27
C GLY A 35 -13.14 -3.72 -0.91
N ILE A 36 -12.54 -3.07 -1.92
CA ILE A 36 -11.25 -3.47 -2.50
C ILE A 36 -10.08 -2.78 -1.79
N GLY A 37 -9.02 -3.54 -1.52
CA GLY A 37 -7.77 -3.07 -0.93
C GLY A 37 -6.59 -3.91 -1.38
N CYS A 38 -5.39 -3.48 -1.03
CA CYS A 38 -4.16 -4.18 -1.33
C CYS A 38 -3.27 -4.24 -0.09
N LEU A 39 -2.58 -5.37 0.08
CA LEU A 39 -1.52 -5.57 1.03
C LEU A 39 -0.27 -5.95 0.24
N TYR A 40 0.71 -5.05 0.24
CA TYR A 40 2.06 -5.38 -0.16
C TYR A 40 2.78 -6.06 1.02
N ILE A 41 3.48 -7.14 0.71
CA ILE A 41 4.37 -7.86 1.61
C ILE A 41 5.72 -7.90 0.92
N ARG A 42 6.78 -7.48 1.60
CA ARG A 42 8.13 -7.59 1.06
C ARG A 42 8.49 -9.06 0.89
N ASP A 43 9.15 -9.37 -0.22
CA ASP A 43 9.69 -10.71 -0.46
C ASP A 43 10.63 -11.17 0.67
N GLY A 44 10.53 -12.45 1.02
CA GLY A 44 11.29 -13.06 2.12
C GLY A 44 10.85 -12.68 3.54
N VAL A 45 9.81 -11.86 3.71
CA VAL A 45 9.15 -11.67 5.01
C VAL A 45 8.34 -12.95 5.33
N PRO A 46 8.56 -13.56 6.52
CA PRO A 46 7.92 -14.82 6.89
C PRO A 46 6.40 -14.74 7.05
#